data_AF-A0A843DJ39-F1
#
_entry.id   AF-A0A843DJ39-F1
#
_cell.length_a   1.000
_cell.length_b   1.000
_cell.length_c   1.000
_cell.angle_alpha   90.00
_cell.angle_beta   90.00
_cell.angle_gamma   90.00
#
_symmetry.space_group_name_H-M   'P 1'
#
loop_
_entity.id
_entity.type
_entity.pdbx_description
1 polymer ?
#
loop_
_entity_poly.entity_id
_entity_poly.type
_entity_poly.pdbx_seq_one_letter_code
_entity_poly.pdbx_strand_id
1 'polypeptide(L)'
;YTKTNAANSEMRGFADLPTGTLLKRAMLTFSTIPEKFGVIATTPDLQNLMEVDWQTYRDMDAFKHFCNGNCPSDTVVIDYGSQLAANGQGLYAWNFRLGDYQIASKNLAETELRYVSCELIPKNQGAFEQLGVLETPYGI
;
A
#
# COMPACT_ATOMS: atom_id res chain seq x y z
N TYR A 1 -11.52 2.51 -4.99
CA TYR A 1 -11.83 3.81 -5.62
C TYR A 1 -10.85 4.05 -6.76
N THR A 2 -11.02 5.15 -7.51
CA THR A 2 -10.11 5.53 -8.61
C THR A 2 -9.48 6.89 -8.34
N LYS A 3 -8.19 7.07 -8.66
CA LYS A 3 -7.45 8.33 -8.51
C LYS A 3 -6.50 8.55 -9.69
N THR A 4 -6.47 9.78 -10.20
CA THR A 4 -5.51 10.21 -11.22
C THR A 4 -4.23 10.70 -10.56
N ASN A 5 -3.09 10.24 -11.06
CA ASN A 5 -1.78 10.80 -10.75
C ASN A 5 -1.23 11.53 -11.97
N ALA A 6 -0.85 12.79 -11.79
CA ALA A 6 -0.18 13.57 -12.83
C ALA A 6 1.22 13.00 -13.10
N ALA A 7 1.76 13.30 -14.28
CA ALA A 7 3.14 12.96 -14.62
C ALA A 7 4.12 13.58 -13.61
N ASN A 8 5.12 12.82 -13.20
CA ASN A 8 6.13 13.19 -12.23
C ASN A 8 7.45 12.45 -12.52
N SER A 9 8.57 13.10 -12.22
CA SER A 9 9.91 12.52 -12.36
C SER A 9 10.42 11.83 -11.08
N GLU A 10 9.68 11.98 -9.99
CA GLU A 10 10.02 11.56 -8.64
C GLU A 10 8.85 10.83 -7.99
N MET A 11 9.17 10.00 -6.99
CA MET A 11 8.17 9.25 -6.25
C MET A 11 7.25 10.19 -5.46
N ARG A 12 5.95 10.21 -5.78
CA ARG A 12 4.99 11.12 -5.15
C ARG A 12 3.72 10.39 -4.72
N GLY A 13 3.28 10.65 -3.49
CA GLY A 13 2.00 10.19 -2.96
C GLY A 13 0.81 10.93 -3.60
N PHE A 14 -0.23 10.19 -3.96
CA PHE A 14 -1.39 10.76 -4.64
C PHE A 14 -2.74 10.10 -4.26
N ALA A 15 -2.72 8.94 -3.60
CA ALA A 15 -3.94 8.24 -3.20
C ALA A 15 -3.85 7.80 -1.73
N ASP A 16 -4.70 8.39 -0.89
CA ASP A 16 -4.71 8.14 0.56
C ASP A 16 -5.13 6.69 0.88
N LEU A 17 -4.43 6.08 1.83
CA LEU A 17 -4.85 4.79 2.36
C LEU A 17 -6.10 4.93 3.25
N PRO A 18 -6.99 3.92 3.26
CA PRO A 18 -8.13 3.88 4.17
C PRO A 18 -7.69 3.90 5.64
N THR A 19 -8.48 4.56 6.48
CA THR A 19 -8.24 4.71 7.93
C THR A 19 -9.32 3.97 8.73
N GLY A 20 -9.04 3.68 10.00
CA GLY A 20 -10.03 3.06 10.91
C GLY A 20 -10.25 1.56 10.69
N THR A 21 -9.28 0.89 10.05
CA THR A 21 -9.39 -0.49 9.59
C THR A 21 -8.06 -1.24 9.73
N LEU A 22 -8.08 -2.57 9.61
CA LEU A 22 -6.87 -3.36 9.36
C LEU A 22 -6.73 -3.61 7.86
N LEU A 23 -5.74 -2.98 7.24
CA LEU A 23 -5.41 -3.17 5.84
C LEU A 23 -4.68 -4.50 5.66
N LYS A 24 -5.35 -5.49 5.06
CA LYS A 24 -4.75 -6.81 4.78
C LYS A 24 -3.98 -6.81 3.48
N ARG A 25 -4.65 -6.39 2.41
CA ARG A 25 -4.15 -6.48 1.05
C ARG A 25 -4.87 -5.47 0.18
N ALA A 26 -4.23 -5.00 -0.88
CA ALA A 26 -4.87 -4.21 -1.91
C ALA A 26 -4.45 -4.69 -3.30
N MET A 27 -5.36 -4.59 -4.26
CA MET A 27 -5.05 -4.73 -5.68
C MET A 27 -4.96 -3.34 -6.28
N LEU A 28 -3.86 -3.08 -6.98
CA LEU A 28 -3.59 -1.84 -7.68
C LEU A 28 -3.60 -2.12 -9.17
N THR A 29 -4.43 -1.41 -9.92
CA THR A 29 -4.43 -1.46 -11.39
C THR A 29 -4.18 -0.06 -11.94
N PHE A 30 -3.17 0.12 -12.77
CA PHE A 30 -2.81 1.41 -13.36
C PHE A 30 -3.14 1.46 -14.85
N SER A 31 -3.79 2.53 -15.31
CA SER A 31 -4.09 2.69 -16.76
C SER A 31 -2.82 2.86 -17.61
N THR A 32 -1.77 3.45 -17.03
CA THR A 32 -0.42 3.49 -17.60
C THR A 32 0.57 2.97 -16.56
N ILE A 33 1.42 2.02 -16.97
CA ILE A 33 2.38 1.36 -16.09
C ILE A 33 3.38 2.40 -15.54
N PRO A 34 3.49 2.53 -14.20
CA PRO A 34 4.48 3.41 -13.60
C PRO A 34 5.88 2.79 -13.69
N GLU A 35 6.92 3.62 -13.59
CA GLU A 35 8.31 3.12 -13.48
C GLU A 35 8.52 2.46 -12.11
N LYS A 36 8.03 3.15 -11.07
CA LYS A 36 8.07 2.71 -9.67
C LYS A 36 6.75 2.97 -8.99
N PHE A 37 6.44 2.17 -7.99
CA PHE A 37 5.29 2.41 -7.11
C PHE A 37 5.62 1.97 -5.69
N GLY A 38 4.72 2.30 -4.76
CA GLY A 38 5.00 2.10 -3.36
C GLY A 38 4.00 2.73 -2.42
N VAL A 39 4.40 2.80 -1.16
CA VAL A 39 3.65 3.47 -0.08
C VAL A 39 4.58 4.41 0.63
N ILE A 40 4.11 5.62 0.88
CA ILE A 40 4.82 6.62 1.66
C ILE A 40 4.04 6.94 2.93
N ALA A 41 4.77 7.22 4.01
CA ALA A 41 4.25 7.96 5.15
C ALA A 41 4.56 9.45 4.93
N THR A 42 3.59 10.32 5.17
CA THR A 42 3.74 11.79 5.06
C THR A 42 3.90 12.45 6.43
N THR A 43 3.44 11.79 7.49
CA THR A 43 3.47 12.25 8.88
C THR A 43 4.19 11.21 9.76
N PRO A 44 5.06 11.60 10.71
CA PRO A 44 5.49 12.97 11.05
C PRO A 44 6.45 13.59 10.04
N ASP A 45 7.24 12.77 9.35
CA ASP A 45 8.15 13.15 8.27
C ASP A 45 7.89 12.28 7.05
N LEU A 46 8.24 12.78 5.86
CA LEU A 46 8.11 12.02 4.63
C LEU A 46 9.08 10.83 4.63
N GLN A 47 8.54 9.62 4.59
CA GLN A 47 9.30 8.38 4.54
C GLN A 47 8.77 7.44 3.46
N ASN A 48 9.67 6.93 2.63
CA ASN A 48 9.33 5.88 1.68
C ASN A 48 9.32 4.54 2.42
N LEU A 49 8.13 4.04 2.76
CA LEU A 49 7.97 2.75 3.44
C LEU A 49 8.22 1.58 2.49
N MET A 50 7.79 1.76 1.23
CA MET A 50 8.05 0.85 0.14
C MET A 50 8.27 1.67 -1.12
N GLU A 51 9.35 1.37 -1.83
CA GLU A 51 9.62 1.87 -3.17
C GLU A 51 10.24 0.73 -3.97
N VAL A 52 9.64 0.39 -5.10
CA VAL A 52 10.06 -0.74 -5.92
C VAL A 52 9.78 -0.48 -7.39
N ASP A 53 10.67 -0.97 -8.25
CA ASP A 53 10.46 -0.96 -9.70
C ASP A 53 9.28 -1.87 -10.07
N TRP A 54 8.44 -1.40 -10.99
CA TRP A 54 7.20 -2.10 -11.36
C TRP A 54 7.47 -3.54 -11.81
N GLN A 55 8.45 -3.73 -12.70
CA GLN A 55 8.77 -5.04 -13.25
C GLN A 55 9.27 -6.01 -12.17
N THR A 56 10.14 -5.55 -11.28
CA THR A 56 10.65 -6.38 -10.17
C THR A 56 9.52 -6.85 -9.26
N TYR A 57 8.62 -5.95 -8.90
CA TYR A 57 7.50 -6.31 -8.04
C TYR A 57 6.54 -7.27 -8.73
N ARG A 58 6.26 -7.05 -10.01
CA ARG A 58 5.44 -7.95 -10.85
C ARG A 58 5.97 -9.38 -10.84
N ASP A 59 7.28 -9.55 -10.98
CA ASP A 59 7.91 -10.87 -10.98
C ASP A 59 7.78 -11.55 -9.61
N MET A 60 7.96 -10.78 -8.52
CA MET A 60 7.72 -11.25 -7.15
C MET A 60 6.26 -11.63 -6.91
N ASP A 61 5.32 -10.81 -7.38
CA ASP A 61 3.88 -11.03 -7.25
C ASP A 61 3.44 -12.26 -8.03
N ALA A 62 3.97 -12.44 -9.24
CA ALA A 62 3.70 -13.59 -10.09
C ALA A 62 4.18 -14.91 -9.47
N PHE A 63 5.34 -14.89 -8.81
CA PHE A 63 5.84 -16.01 -8.02
C PHE A 63 4.94 -16.29 -6.82
N LYS A 64 4.59 -15.26 -6.04
CA LYS A 64 3.77 -15.38 -4.82
C LYS A 64 2.36 -15.92 -5.09
N HIS A 65 1.76 -15.52 -6.21
CA HIS A 65 0.41 -15.89 -6.57
C HIS A 65 0.33 -17.06 -7.56
N PHE A 66 1.46 -17.71 -7.86
CA PHE A 66 1.56 -18.84 -8.77
C PHE A 66 0.87 -18.60 -10.12
N CYS A 67 0.84 -17.35 -10.61
CA CYS A 67 0.08 -17.02 -11.81
C CYS A 67 0.84 -17.35 -13.11
N ASN A 68 2.07 -17.85 -13.02
CA ASN A 68 2.87 -18.37 -14.15
C ASN A 68 2.87 -17.43 -15.38
N GLY A 69 3.01 -16.12 -15.15
CA GLY A 69 3.00 -15.09 -16.20
C GLY A 69 1.61 -14.63 -16.68
N ASN A 70 0.52 -15.22 -16.19
CA ASN A 70 -0.86 -14.87 -16.59
C ASN A 70 -1.47 -13.69 -15.81
N CYS A 71 -0.71 -13.07 -14.89
CA CYS A 71 -1.18 -11.88 -14.18
C CYS A 71 -1.29 -10.67 -15.15
N PRO A 72 -2.40 -9.90 -15.17
CA PRO A 72 -2.58 -8.73 -16.04
C PRO A 72 -1.46 -7.69 -15.87
N SER A 73 -0.79 -7.24 -16.93
CA SER A 73 0.46 -6.45 -16.88
C SER A 73 0.38 -5.12 -16.12
N ASP A 74 -0.82 -4.58 -16.02
CA ASP A 74 -1.19 -3.32 -15.39
C ASP A 74 -1.56 -3.46 -13.91
N THR A 75 -1.55 -4.69 -13.38
CA THR A 75 -2.08 -5.01 -12.06
C THR A 75 -1.04 -5.70 -11.18
N VAL A 76 -1.02 -5.28 -9.90
CA VAL A 76 -0.22 -5.87 -8.83
C VAL A 76 -1.02 -5.96 -7.53
N VAL A 77 -0.62 -6.88 -6.65
CA VAL A 77 -1.24 -7.06 -5.34
C VAL A 77 -0.25 -6.68 -4.23
N ILE A 78 -0.61 -5.72 -3.38
CA ILE A 78 0.12 -5.39 -2.15
C ILE A 78 -0.44 -6.16 -0.99
N ASP A 79 0.42 -6.91 -0.31
CA ASP A 79 0.14 -7.57 0.97
C ASP A 79 0.83 -6.80 2.10
N TYR A 80 0.05 -5.99 2.79
CA TYR A 80 0.55 -5.07 3.81
C TYR A 80 1.24 -5.77 4.98
N GLY A 81 0.81 -6.98 5.33
CA GLY A 81 1.38 -7.72 6.48
C GLY A 81 2.77 -8.29 6.20
N SER A 82 2.98 -8.78 4.98
CA SER A 82 4.27 -9.36 4.57
C SER A 82 5.25 -8.32 4.01
N GLN A 83 4.76 -7.24 3.39
CA GLN A 83 5.62 -6.31 2.65
C GLN A 83 5.89 -5.00 3.36
N LEU A 84 5.01 -4.57 4.27
CA LEU A 84 5.18 -3.30 4.98
C LEU A 84 5.32 -3.51 6.50
N ALA A 85 4.37 -4.22 7.12
CA ALA A 85 4.31 -4.33 8.57
C ALA A 85 5.23 -5.41 9.16
N ALA A 86 5.67 -6.38 8.34
CA ALA A 86 6.45 -7.56 8.76
C ALA A 86 5.85 -8.39 9.92
N ASN A 87 4.56 -8.23 10.20
CA ASN A 87 3.83 -8.95 11.25
C ASN A 87 2.94 -10.08 10.70
N GLY A 88 2.84 -10.22 9.37
CA GLY A 88 1.93 -11.17 8.72
C GLY A 88 0.44 -10.85 8.89
N GLN A 89 0.11 -9.81 9.65
CA GLN A 89 -1.26 -9.40 9.94
C GLN A 89 -1.73 -8.30 9.00
N GLY A 90 -0.96 -7.24 8.77
CA GLY A 90 -1.40 -6.10 7.96
C GLY A 90 -0.99 -4.77 8.58
N LEU A 91 -1.42 -3.68 7.94
CA LEU A 91 -1.25 -2.34 8.49
C LEU A 91 -2.45 -1.97 9.36
N TYR A 92 -2.12 -1.63 10.60
CA TYR A 92 -3.04 -1.17 11.64
C TYR A 92 -3.46 0.28 11.41
N ALA A 93 -4.34 0.52 10.44
CA ALA A 93 -4.70 1.86 10.00
C ALA A 93 -5.71 2.59 10.92
N TRP A 94 -5.95 2.10 12.15
CA TRP A 94 -6.80 2.77 13.14
C TRP A 94 -6.16 4.02 13.76
N ASN A 95 -4.84 4.11 13.76
CA ASN A 95 -4.11 5.30 14.21
C ASN A 95 -3.80 6.27 13.07
N PHE A 96 -4.14 5.91 11.83
CA PHE A 96 -3.86 6.76 10.67
C PHE A 96 -4.89 7.87 10.59
N ARG A 97 -4.44 9.08 10.31
CA ARG A 97 -5.29 10.17 9.81
C ARG A 97 -5.28 10.10 8.29
N LEU A 98 -6.36 10.62 7.69
CA LEU A 98 -6.44 10.71 6.23
C LEU A 98 -5.26 11.55 5.73
N GLY A 99 -4.49 10.98 4.79
CA GLY A 99 -3.29 11.62 4.24
C GLY A 99 -1.97 11.18 4.87
N ASP A 100 -1.97 10.55 6.05
CA ASP A 100 -0.74 10.10 6.73
C ASP A 100 0.01 9.04 5.94
N TYR A 101 -0.73 8.16 5.25
CA TYR A 101 -0.17 7.12 4.41
C TYR A 101 -0.83 7.17 3.04
N GLN A 102 -0.02 7.10 1.99
CA GLN A 102 -0.48 7.23 0.61
C GLN A 102 0.18 6.18 -0.28
N ILE A 103 -0.56 5.69 -1.27
CA ILE A 103 0.04 5.07 -2.44
C ILE A 103 0.78 6.16 -3.21
N ALA A 104 2.01 5.83 -3.60
CA ALA A 104 2.86 6.68 -4.40
C ALA A 104 3.25 5.97 -5.71
N SER A 105 3.52 6.77 -6.74
CA SER A 105 4.12 6.27 -7.97
C SER A 105 5.06 7.30 -8.59
N LYS A 106 6.01 6.78 -9.37
CA LYS A 106 6.81 7.54 -10.33
C LYS A 106 6.34 7.21 -11.75
N ASN A 107 5.90 8.20 -12.51
CA ASN A 107 5.31 8.00 -13.84
C ASN A 107 5.56 9.20 -14.76
N LEU A 108 6.17 8.95 -15.93
CA LEU A 108 6.47 10.00 -16.93
C LEU A 108 5.23 10.50 -17.70
N ALA A 109 4.11 9.80 -17.59
CA ALA A 109 2.83 10.17 -18.17
C ALA A 109 1.75 10.15 -17.08
N GLU A 110 0.66 10.90 -17.28
CA GLU A 110 -0.51 10.81 -16.41
C GLU A 110 -1.04 9.36 -16.37
N THR A 111 -1.42 8.89 -15.19
CA THR A 111 -1.95 7.54 -15.00
C THR A 111 -3.13 7.55 -14.04
N GLU A 112 -4.04 6.62 -14.23
CA GLU A 112 -5.18 6.40 -13.35
C GLU A 112 -4.96 5.12 -12.55
N LEU A 113 -5.01 5.22 -11.22
CA LEU A 113 -4.98 4.10 -10.30
C LEU A 113 -6.41 3.69 -9.93
N ARG A 114 -6.76 2.44 -10.17
CA ARG A 114 -7.86 1.76 -9.51
C ARG A 114 -7.34 1.00 -8.29
N TYR A 115 -7.77 1.46 -7.12
CA TYR A 115 -7.42 0.88 -5.81
C TYR A 115 -8.58 0.02 -5.30
N VAL A 116 -8.33 -1.28 -5.09
CA VAL A 116 -9.30 -2.21 -4.47
C VAL A 116 -8.70 -2.79 -3.20
N SER A 117 -9.25 -2.40 -2.06
CA SER A 117 -8.77 -2.76 -0.73
C SER A 117 -9.51 -3.99 -0.18
N CYS A 118 -8.78 -4.87 0.52
CA CYS A 118 -9.34 -5.91 1.38
C CYS A 118 -9.02 -5.54 2.83
N GLU A 119 -10.08 -5.31 3.59
CA GLU A 119 -10.06 -4.65 4.88
C GLU A 119 -10.79 -5.48 5.93
N LEU A 120 -10.21 -5.57 7.12
CA LEU A 120 -10.92 -6.12 8.27
C LEU A 120 -11.38 -4.97 9.16
N ILE A 121 -12.70 -4.78 9.21
CA ILE A 121 -13.33 -3.80 10.06
C ILE A 121 -13.51 -4.42 11.45
N PRO A 122 -12.86 -3.87 12.50
CA PRO A 122 -12.98 -4.41 13.83
C PRO A 122 -14.41 -4.23 14.36
N LYS A 123 -15.03 -5.30 14.88
CA LYS A 123 -16.36 -5.23 15.51
C LYS A 123 -16.34 -4.55 16.89
N ASN A 124 -15.19 -4.54 17.56
CA ASN A 124 -15.00 -3.91 18.87
C ASN A 124 -13.64 -3.19 18.87
N GLN A 125 -13.67 -1.87 18.76
CA GLN A 125 -12.47 -1.03 18.63
C GLN A 125 -11.51 -1.19 19.84
N GLY A 126 -12.04 -1.30 21.06
CA GLY A 126 -11.23 -1.39 22.29
C GLY A 126 -10.46 -2.71 22.47
N ALA A 127 -10.90 -3.81 21.82
CA ALA A 127 -10.17 -5.09 21.86
C ALA A 127 -8.92 -5.08 20.96
N PHE A 128 -8.89 -4.22 19.93
CA PHE A 128 -7.79 -4.15 18.97
C PHE A 128 -6.76 -3.08 19.32
N GLU A 129 -7.14 -2.02 20.03
CA GLU A 129 -6.19 -1.08 20.63
C GLU A 129 -5.18 -1.81 21.54
N GLN A 130 -5.64 -2.83 22.28
CA GLN A 130 -4.78 -3.69 23.09
C GLN A 130 -3.79 -4.52 22.26
N LEU A 131 -4.13 -4.91 21.02
CA LEU A 131 -3.21 -5.63 20.13
C LEU A 131 -2.16 -4.68 19.52
N GLY A 132 -2.55 -3.45 19.15
CA GLY A 132 -1.61 -2.45 18.64
C GLY A 132 -0.60 -1.96 19.69
N VAL A 133 -0.97 -1.98 20.97
CA VAL A 133 -0.09 -1.65 22.10
C VAL A 133 0.92 -2.77 22.39
N LEU A 134 0.61 -4.03 22.04
CA LEU A 134 1.52 -5.16 22.27
C LEU A 134 2.62 -5.29 21.21
N GLU A 135 2.51 -4.61 20.06
CA GLU A 135 3.47 -4.71 18.95
C GLU A 135 4.35 -3.46 18.75
N THR A 136 4.37 -2.47 19.65
CA THR A 136 5.41 -1.43 19.61
C THR A 136 6.76 -2.07 19.97
N PRO A 137 7.75 -2.19 19.06
CA PRO A 137 9.06 -2.76 19.38
C PRO A 137 9.95 -1.77 20.14
N TYR A 138 9.48 -0.54 20.35
CA TYR A 138 10.22 0.51 21.02
C TYR A 138 9.48 0.90 22.29
N GLY A 139 9.82 0.17 23.36
CA GLY A 139 9.78 0.74 24.69
C GLY A 139 10.73 1.94 24.72
N ILE A 140 10.17 3.10 25.05
CA ILE A 140 10.86 4.14 25.81
C ILE A 140 9.98 4.42 27.02
#